data_AF-A0A348UJA1-F1
#
_entry.id   AF-A0A348UJA1-F1
#
_cell.length_a   1.000
_cell.length_b   1.000
_cell.length_c   1.000
_cell.angle_alpha   90.00
_cell.angle_beta   90.00
_cell.angle_gamma   90.00
#
_symmetry.space_group_name_H-M   'P 1'
#
loop_
_entity.id
_entity.type
_entity.pdbx_description
1 polymer ?
#
loop_
_entity_poly.entity_id
_entity_poly.type
_entity_poly.pdbx_seq_one_letter_code
_entity_poly.pdbx_strand_id
1 'polypeptide(L)' 'MSATPILVGVAQLEQRSTDPLAAREPIELMQDAVRAAAADAGSSKLLTEAGAIRVIRGIWGYQNPAAAIASAIG' A
#
# COMPACT_ATOMS: atom_id res chain seq x y z
N MET A 1 -6.68 26.77 13.37
CA MET A 1 -7.11 25.39 13.68
C MET A 1 -5.90 24.49 13.49
N SER A 2 -5.50 23.73 14.52
CA SER A 2 -4.45 22.72 14.35
C SER A 2 -5.06 21.51 13.64
N ALA A 3 -4.47 21.09 12.52
CA ALA A 3 -4.88 19.89 11.81
C ALA A 3 -4.15 18.70 12.44
N THR A 4 -4.72 18.11 13.49
CA THR A 4 -4.19 16.88 14.09
C THR A 4 -4.39 15.73 13.09
N PRO A 5 -3.31 15.07 12.62
CA PRO A 5 -3.44 13.91 11.76
C PRO A 5 -4.12 12.75 12.51
N ILE A 6 -4.97 12.00 11.80
CA ILE A 6 -5.62 10.80 12.32
C ILE A 6 -5.33 9.62 11.40
N LEU A 7 -5.29 8.41 11.98
CA LEU A 7 -5.26 7.16 11.22
C LEU A 7 -6.69 6.68 11.02
N VAL A 8 -7.08 6.44 9.77
CA VAL A 8 -8.46 6.05 9.42
C VAL A 8 -8.61 4.60 9.01
N GLY A 9 -7.52 3.93 8.65
CA GLY A 9 -7.50 2.50 8.34
C GLY A 9 -6.09 1.93 8.32
N VAL A 10 -5.98 0.64 8.59
CA VAL A 10 -4.72 -0.09 8.67
C VAL A 10 -4.88 -1.49 8.11
N ALA A 11 -3.84 -2.00 7.46
CA ALA A 11 -3.76 -3.40 7.10
C ALA A 11 -2.30 -3.85 7.06
N GLN A 12 -2.10 -5.13 7.34
CA GLN A 12 -0.83 -5.81 7.17
C GLN A 12 -1.10 -7.14 6.47
N LEU A 13 -0.29 -7.45 5.46
CA LEU A 13 -0.31 -8.73 4.78
C LEU A 13 1.02 -9.43 5.01
N GLU A 14 0.94 -10.72 5.31
CA GLU A 14 2.10 -11.59 5.48
C GLU A 14 2.01 -12.74 4.47
N GLN A 15 3.10 -12.99 3.75
CA GLN A 15 3.25 -14.13 2.87
C GLN A 15 4.45 -14.96 3.32
N ARG A 16 4.23 -16.25 3.58
CA ARG A 16 5.28 -17.22 3.96
C ARG A 16 5.61 -18.21 2.83
N SER A 17 5.27 -17.86 1.58
CA SER A 17 5.59 -18.71 0.43
C SER A 17 7.10 -18.86 0.27
N THR A 18 7.55 -20.10 0.06
CA THR A 18 8.93 -20.42 -0.28
C THR A 18 9.13 -20.68 -1.76
N ASP A 19 8.05 -20.79 -2.54
CA ASP A 19 8.08 -20.91 -4.00
C ASP A 19 8.02 -19.51 -4.63
N PRO A 20 9.11 -19.06 -5.29
CA PRO A 20 9.15 -17.75 -5.95
C PRO A 20 8.16 -17.62 -7.10
N LEU A 21 7.75 -18.73 -7.74
CA LEU A 21 6.83 -18.69 -8.88
C LEU A 21 5.37 -18.52 -8.45
N ALA A 22 5.05 -18.88 -7.21
CA ALA A 22 3.72 -18.72 -6.62
C ALA A 22 3.65 -17.52 -5.66
N ALA A 23 4.80 -16.98 -5.24
CA ALA A 23 4.89 -15.83 -4.37
C ALA A 23 4.44 -14.56 -5.12
N ARG A 24 3.61 -13.75 -4.47
CA ARG A 24 3.37 -12.37 -4.92
C ARG A 24 4.63 -11.55 -4.81
N GLU A 25 4.81 -10.67 -5.78
CA GLU A 25 5.87 -9.68 -5.75
C GLU A 25 5.65 -8.70 -4.59
N PRO A 26 6.72 -8.15 -4.00
CA PRO A 26 6.61 -7.22 -2.87
C PRO A 26 5.72 -6.01 -3.17
N ILE A 27 5.76 -5.50 -4.40
CA ILE A 27 4.92 -4.37 -4.82
C ILE A 27 3.44 -4.75 -4.87
N GLU A 28 3.12 -5.99 -5.25
CA GLU A 28 1.75 -6.51 -5.28
C GLU A 28 1.21 -6.66 -3.85
N LEU A 29 2.04 -7.17 -2.92
CA LEU A 29 1.68 -7.23 -1.50
C LEU A 29 1.40 -5.83 -0.91
N MET A 30 2.18 -4.82 -1.29
CA MET A 30 1.92 -3.44 -0.87
C MET A 30 0.62 -2.89 -1.46
N GLN A 31 0.32 -3.17 -2.73
CA GLN A 31 -0.94 -2.75 -3.35
C GLN A 31 -2.14 -3.40 -2.65
N ASP A 32 -2.07 -4.70 -2.37
CA ASP A 32 -3.14 -5.42 -1.66
C ASP A 32 -3.31 -4.88 -0.23
N ALA A 33 -2.22 -4.59 0.47
CA ALA A 33 -2.28 -4.01 1.81
C ALA A 33 -2.95 -2.63 1.80
N VAL A 34 -2.66 -1.78 0.81
CA VAL A 34 -3.29 -0.46 0.70
C VAL A 34 -4.80 -0.59 0.38
N ARG A 35 -5.20 -1.53 -0.48
CA ARG A 35 -6.63 -1.81 -0.74
C ARG A 35 -7.35 -2.31 0.51
N ALA A 36 -6.71 -3.19 1.29
CA ALA A 36 -7.25 -3.68 2.55
C ALA A 36 -7.37 -2.55 3.60
N ALA A 37 -6.40 -1.64 3.68
CA ALA A 37 -6.47 -0.49 4.59
C ALA A 37 -7.60 0.50 4.21
N ALA A 38 -7.88 0.69 2.92
CA ALA A 38 -9.01 1.50 2.47
C ALA A 38 -10.37 0.82 2.78
N ALA A 39 -10.42 -0.52 2.74
CA ALA A 39 -11.58 -1.27 3.17
C ALA A 39 -11.81 -1.18 4.69
N ASP A 40 -10.73 -1.28 5.50
CA ASP A 40 -10.77 -1.05 6.95
C ASP A 40 -11.24 0.36 7.30
N ALA A 41 -10.82 1.37 6.53
CA ALA A 41 -11.32 2.74 6.64
C ALA A 41 -12.78 2.95 6.20
N GLY A 42 -13.42 1.93 5.63
CA GLY A 42 -14.79 2.01 5.11
C GLY A 42 -14.95 2.91 3.89
N SER A 43 -13.86 3.27 3.19
CA SER A 43 -13.90 4.20 2.06
C SER A 43 -12.83 3.90 1.02
N SER A 44 -13.23 3.26 -0.08
CA SER A 44 -12.35 3.03 -1.24
C SER A 44 -11.97 4.32 -1.98
N LYS A 45 -12.71 5.42 -1.80
CA LYS A 45 -12.40 6.74 -2.38
C LYS A 45 -11.05 7.29 -1.91
N LEU A 46 -10.60 6.88 -0.72
CA LEU A 46 -9.29 7.25 -0.20
C LEU A 46 -8.14 6.84 -1.12
N LEU A 47 -8.31 5.79 -1.93
CA LEU A 47 -7.29 5.35 -2.88
C LEU A 47 -7.06 6.37 -4.00
N THR A 48 -8.12 7.00 -4.48
CA THR A 48 -8.07 7.98 -5.60
C THR A 48 -7.89 9.42 -5.13
N GLU A 49 -8.24 9.72 -3.88
CA GLU A 49 -8.13 11.07 -3.30
C GLU A 49 -6.81 11.30 -2.55
N ALA A 50 -6.01 10.26 -2.36
CA ALA A 50 -4.72 10.37 -1.67
C ALA A 50 -3.76 11.30 -2.42
N GLY A 51 -3.46 12.47 -1.84
CA GLY A 51 -2.50 13.41 -2.41
C GLY A 51 -1.02 12.98 -2.29
N ALA A 52 -0.72 11.94 -1.51
CA ALA A 52 0.64 11.42 -1.36
C ALA A 52 0.66 9.97 -0.87
N ILE A 53 1.53 9.16 -1.47
CA ILE A 53 1.88 7.81 -1.01
C ILE A 53 3.35 7.82 -0.59
N ARG A 54 3.65 7.20 0.55
CA ARG A 54 5.01 7.11 1.10
C ARG A 54 5.33 5.66 1.40
N VAL A 55 6.46 5.20 0.88
CA VAL A 55 6.97 3.83 1.08
C VAL A 55 8.36 3.94 1.68
N ILE A 56 8.62 3.17 2.74
CA ILE A 56 9.95 3.11 3.34
C ILE A 56 10.95 2.46 2.37
N ARG A 57 12.22 2.87 2.44
CA ARG A 57 13.27 2.23 1.64
C ARG A 57 13.46 0.79 2.13
N GLY A 58 13.35 -0.17 1.22
CA GLY A 58 13.65 -1.59 1.47
C GLY A 58 14.82 -2.11 0.63
N ILE A 59 15.05 -3.42 0.68
CA ILE A 59 16.12 -4.14 -0.03
C ILE A 59 15.79 -4.44 -1.51
N TRP A 60 14.71 -3.87 -2.03
CA TRP A 60 14.14 -4.15 -3.34
C TRP A 60 14.72 -3.22 -4.43
N GLY A 61 14.73 -3.66 -5.68
CA GLY A 61 15.26 -2.91 -6.83
C GLY A 61 14.34 -1.81 -7.40
N TYR A 62 13.22 -1.47 -6.75
CA TYR A 62 12.27 -0.49 -7.28
C TYR A 62 12.81 0.94 -7.19
N GLN A 63 12.83 1.64 -8.32
CA GLN A 63 13.24 3.05 -8.38
C GLN A 63 12.30 3.96 -7.60
N ASN A 64 10.98 3.76 -7.73
CA ASN A 64 9.96 4.51 -7.02
C ASN A 64 8.73 3.62 -6.71
N PRO A 65 8.76 2.84 -5.62
CA PRO A 65 7.64 1.95 -5.27
C PRO A 65 6.35 2.72 -4.97
N ALA A 66 6.44 3.92 -4.41
CA ALA A 66 5.26 4.75 -4.13
C ALA A 66 4.51 5.14 -5.42
N ALA A 67 5.24 5.54 -6.46
CA ALA A 67 4.65 5.85 -7.77
C ALA A 67 4.07 4.60 -8.46
N ALA A 68 4.74 3.45 -8.34
CA ALA A 68 4.22 2.19 -8.88
C ALA A 68 2.91 1.78 -8.19
N ILE A 69 2.81 1.95 -6.86
CA ILE A 69 1.57 1.70 -6.12
C ILE A 69 0.48 2.68 -6.57
N ALA A 70 0.77 3.98 -6.62
CA ALA A 70 -0.18 5.01 -7.06
C ALA A 70 -0.81 4.64 -8.41
N SER A 71 0.03 4.34 -9.40
CA SER A 71 -0.41 3.98 -10.75
C SER A 71 -1.29 2.72 -10.80
N ALA A 72 -1.22 1.84 -9.80
CA ALA A 72 -1.98 0.59 -9.76
C ALA A 72 -3.32 0.72 -9.01
N ILE A 73 -3.45 1.66 -8.08
CA ILE A 73 -4.62 1.75 -7.18
C ILE A 73 -5.52 2.96 -7.43
N GLY A 74 -5.05 4.00 -8.15
CA GLY A 74 -5.79 5.23 -8.41
C GLY A 74 -4.87 6.37 -8.80
#